data_AF-A0A2D0IPL6-F1
#
_entry.id   AF-A0A2D0IPL6-F1
#
_cell.length_a   1.000
_cell.length_b   1.000
_cell.length_c   1.000
_cell.angle_alpha   90.00
_cell.angle_beta   90.00
_cell.angle_gamma   90.00
#
_symmetry.space_group_name_H-M   'P 1'
#
loop_
_entity.id
_entity.type
_entity.pdbx_description
1 polymer ?
#
loop_
_entity_poly.entity_id
_entity_poly.type
_entity_poly.pdbx_seq_one_letter_code
_entity_poly.pdbx_strand_id
1 'polypeptide(L)'
;MTHEPRVKVIKFGDGYEQRIKDGINNQLKRYQLSFVGSVETGRAIDEFLRARGAVESFTWRTSDDNQLRTFVCRSWTVNRHRMRWSISCVFEEVVA
;
A
#
# COMPACT_ATOMS: atom_id res chain seq x y z
N MET A 1 -5.66 -12.24 -1.43
CA MET A 1 -5.87 -10.90 -2.01
C MET A 1 -7.12 -10.33 -1.38
N THR A 2 -7.01 -9.22 -0.65
CA THR A 2 -8.18 -8.56 -0.07
C THR A 2 -8.51 -7.37 -0.95
N HIS A 3 -9.69 -7.38 -1.56
CA HIS A 3 -10.22 -6.22 -2.27
C HIS A 3 -11.04 -5.40 -1.27
N GLU A 4 -10.61 -4.17 -0.99
CA GLU A 4 -11.32 -3.25 -0.09
C GLU A 4 -11.75 -2.01 -0.88
N PRO A 5 -12.84 -2.08 -1.68
CA PRO A 5 -13.36 -0.92 -2.38
C PRO A 5 -13.72 0.17 -1.37
N ARG A 6 -13.22 1.39 -1.58
CA ARG A 6 -13.55 2.53 -0.74
C ARG A 6 -15.01 2.90 -0.93
N VAL A 7 -15.76 2.87 0.17
CA VAL A 7 -17.16 3.28 0.23
C VAL A 7 -17.33 4.27 1.37
N LYS A 8 -18.00 5.38 1.09
CA LYS A 8 -18.49 6.27 2.14
C LYS A 8 -19.76 5.66 2.71
N VAL A 9 -19.75 5.39 4.00
CA VAL A 9 -20.90 4.86 4.73
C VAL A 9 -21.48 5.99 5.57
N ILE A 10 -22.74 6.34 5.28
CA ILE A 10 -23.52 7.26 6.11
C ILE A 10 -24.44 6.38 6.95
N LYS A 11 -24.29 6.43 8.27
CA LYS A 11 -25.15 5.70 9.21
C LYS A 11 -26.22 6.65 9.73
N PHE A 12 -27.48 6.26 9.57
CA PHE A 12 -28.62 6.93 10.18
C PHE A 12 -28.93 6.24 11.52
N GLY A 13 -29.38 7.02 12.52
CA GLY A 13 -29.57 6.58 13.91
C GLY A 13 -30.56 5.43 14.11
N ASP A 14 -31.27 5.08 13.04
CA ASP A 14 -32.36 4.11 12.99
C ASP A 14 -31.88 2.73 12.46
N GLY A 15 -30.56 2.57 12.30
CA GLY A 15 -29.93 1.32 11.82
C GLY A 15 -29.80 1.22 10.30
N TYR A 16 -30.21 2.24 9.55
CA TYR A 16 -30.01 2.31 8.10
C TYR A 16 -28.60 2.80 7.76
N GLU A 17 -28.00 2.16 6.76
CA GLU A 17 -26.72 2.58 6.19
C GLU A 17 -26.89 2.87 4.69
N GLN A 18 -26.48 4.06 4.25
CA GLN A 18 -26.32 4.37 2.84
C GLN A 18 -24.85 4.22 2.45
N ARG A 19 -24.59 3.38 1.45
CA ARG A 19 -23.25 3.13 0.91
C ARG A 19 -23.10 3.85 -0.42
N ILE A 20 -22.20 4.82 -0.47
CA ILE A 20 -21.90 5.57 -1.69
C ILE A 20 -20.47 5.21 -2.10
N LYS A 21 -20.24 4.95 -3.40
CA LYS A 21 -18.89 4.77 -3.93
C LYS A 21 -18.07 6.03 -3.62
N ASP A 22 -16.89 5.86 -3.03
CA ASP A 22 -16.02 7.01 -2.75
C ASP A 22 -15.30 7.45 -4.04
N GLY A 23 -16.00 8.26 -4.83
CA GLY A 23 -15.52 8.77 -6.13
C GLY A 23 -15.60 7.76 -7.27
N ILE A 24 -15.06 8.16 -8.44
CA ILE A 24 -15.00 7.34 -9.66
C ILE A 24 -14.05 6.15 -9.49
N ASN A 25 -12.92 6.35 -8.80
CA ASN A 25 -11.89 5.34 -8.58
C ASN A 25 -12.03 4.69 -7.20
N ASN A 26 -13.14 3.99 -6.97
CA ASN A 26 -13.45 3.38 -5.68
C ASN A 26 -12.77 2.01 -5.46
N GLN A 27 -12.06 1.48 -6.47
CA GLN A 27 -11.41 0.16 -6.45
C GLN A 27 -9.88 0.25 -6.34
N LEU A 28 -9.37 1.19 -5.54
CA LEU A 28 -7.93 1.28 -5.30
C LEU A 28 -7.41 -0.01 -4.66
N LYS A 29 -6.40 -0.62 -5.27
CA LYS A 29 -5.83 -1.87 -4.78
C LYS A 29 -4.90 -1.62 -3.60
N ARG A 30 -4.87 -2.57 -2.66
CA ARG A 30 -3.94 -2.60 -1.54
C ARG A 30 -3.12 -3.88 -1.56
N TYR A 31 -1.80 -3.75 -1.51
CA TYR A 31 -0.88 -4.88 -1.51
C TYR A 31 -0.09 -4.91 -0.21
N GLN A 32 -0.24 -6.00 0.53
CA GLN A 32 0.64 -6.29 1.66
C GLN A 32 1.85 -7.06 1.13
N LEU A 33 3.02 -6.41 1.19
CA LEU A 33 4.26 -6.92 0.62
C LEU A 33 5.24 -7.25 1.75
N SER A 34 6.02 -8.31 1.53
CA SER A 34 7.12 -8.70 2.40
C SER A 34 8.35 -8.93 1.54
N PHE A 35 9.37 -8.10 1.75
CA PHE A 35 10.65 -8.19 1.07
C PHE A 35 11.67 -8.81 2.01
N VAL A 36 12.23 -9.96 1.63
CA VAL A 36 13.32 -10.61 2.38
C VAL A 36 14.54 -10.67 1.48
N GLY A 37 15.63 -10.02 1.90
CA GLY A 37 16.82 -9.89 1.08
C GLY A 37 18.10 -9.73 1.89
N SER A 38 19.20 -9.44 1.22
CA SER A 38 20.45 -9.10 1.88
C SER A 38 20.32 -7.79 2.67
N VAL A 39 21.32 -7.50 3.52
CA VAL A 39 21.37 -6.26 4.29
C VAL A 39 21.39 -5.04 3.36
N GLU A 40 22.09 -5.12 2.24
CA GLU A 40 22.20 -4.07 1.23
C GLU A 40 20.84 -3.80 0.57
N THR A 41 20.14 -4.85 0.12
CA THR A 41 18.79 -4.72 -0.45
C THR A 41 17.82 -4.15 0.57
N GLY A 42 17.83 -4.65 1.81
CA GLY A 42 16.96 -4.14 2.86
C GLY A 42 17.21 -2.66 3.16
N ARG A 43 18.48 -2.25 3.25
CA ARG A 43 18.83 -0.83 3.45
C ARG A 43 18.33 0.04 2.30
N ALA A 44 18.53 -0.38 1.06
CA ALA A 44 18.08 0.35 -0.11
C ALA A 44 16.54 0.52 -0.13
N ILE A 45 15.79 -0.52 0.26
CA ILE A 45 14.32 -0.44 0.35
C ILE A 45 13.90 0.52 1.47
N ASP A 46 14.48 0.42 2.67
CA ASP A 46 14.15 1.33 3.78
C ASP A 46 14.46 2.78 3.42
N GLU A 47 15.60 3.05 2.78
CA GLU A 47 15.98 4.38 2.32
C GLU A 47 15.03 4.91 1.23
N PHE A 48 14.66 4.06 0.26
CA PHE A 48 13.70 4.41 -0.79
C PHE A 48 12.33 4.82 -0.21
N LEU A 49 11.84 4.07 0.79
CA LEU A 49 10.57 4.34 1.46
C LEU A 49 10.64 5.59 2.34
N ARG A 50 11.75 5.77 3.07
CA ARG A 50 12.01 6.97 3.87
C ARG A 50 12.08 8.23 3.03
N ALA A 51 12.79 8.19 1.90
CA ALA A 51 12.95 9.34 1.01
C ALA A 51 11.59 9.87 0.51
N ARG A 52 10.62 8.97 0.29
CA ARG A 52 9.27 9.33 -0.16
C ARG A 52 8.32 9.73 0.95
N GLY A 53 8.60 9.31 2.19
CA GLY A 53 7.92 9.75 3.40
C GLY A 53 6.40 9.57 3.40
N ALA A 54 5.87 8.58 2.66
CA ALA A 54 4.44 8.39 2.43
C ALA A 54 3.71 9.56 1.73
N VAL A 55 4.44 10.57 1.25
CA VAL A 55 3.90 11.74 0.53
C VAL A 55 4.12 11.58 -0.96
N GLU A 56 5.34 11.19 -1.36
CA GLU A 56 5.66 10.97 -2.75
C GLU A 56 5.17 9.60 -3.21
N SER A 57 4.35 9.62 -4.26
CA SER A 57 3.90 8.40 -4.94
C SER A 57 4.98 7.84 -5.85
N PHE A 58 4.96 6.53 -6.08
CA PHE A 58 5.88 5.84 -6.97
C PHE A 58 5.17 4.82 -7.84
N THR A 59 5.70 4.59 -9.04
CA THR A 59 5.18 3.56 -9.93
C THR A 59 5.71 2.19 -9.51
N TRP A 60 4.81 1.25 -9.31
CA TRP A 60 5.15 -0.15 -9.06
C TRP A 60 4.36 -1.04 -10.01
N ARG A 61 5.02 -2.08 -10.49
CA ARG A 61 4.41 -3.07 -11.38
C ARG A 61 3.75 -4.14 -10.52
N THR A 62 2.44 -4.19 -10.60
CA THR A 62 1.62 -5.12 -9.82
C THR A 62 1.88 -6.56 -10.22
N SER A 63 1.91 -7.46 -9.23
CA SER A 63 2.24 -8.87 -9.47
C SER A 63 1.08 -9.68 -10.07
N ASP A 64 -0.15 -9.19 -9.98
CA ASP A 64 -1.36 -9.90 -10.44
C ASP A 64 -1.68 -9.65 -11.91
N ASP A 65 -1.62 -8.39 -12.37
CA ASP A 65 -1.96 -8.00 -13.74
C ASP A 65 -0.77 -7.39 -14.51
N ASN A 66 0.42 -7.34 -13.90
CA ASN A 66 1.66 -6.83 -14.49
C ASN A 66 1.56 -5.38 -15.00
N GLN A 67 0.59 -4.62 -14.49
CA GLN A 67 0.35 -3.24 -14.87
C GLN A 67 1.22 -2.30 -14.05
N LEU A 68 1.68 -1.22 -14.68
CA LEU A 68 2.36 -0.15 -13.96
C LEU A 68 1.29 0.78 -13.38
N ARG A 69 1.22 0.86 -12.06
CA ARG A 69 0.28 1.72 -11.32
C ARG A 69 1.01 2.53 -10.28
N THR A 70 0.35 3.58 -9.80
CA THR A 70 0.94 4.51 -8.83
C THR A 70 0.52 4.14 -7.41
N PHE A 71 1.50 4.00 -6.53
CA PHE A 71 1.31 3.60 -5.14
C PHE A 71 1.98 4.57 -4.17
N VAL A 72 1.47 4.57 -2.95
CA VAL A 72 2.13 5.13 -1.77
C VAL A 72 2.33 4.03 -0.74
N CYS A 73 3.39 4.16 0.06
CA CYS A 73 3.62 3.29 1.20
C CYS A 73 3.47 4.11 2.48
N ARG A 74 2.36 3.91 3.20
CA ARG A 74 2.06 4.67 4.42
C ARG A 74 2.73 4.11 5.67
N SER A 75 2.98 2.82 5.68
CA SER A 75 3.63 2.15 6.80
C SER A 75 4.48 0.99 6.30
N TRP A 76 5.67 0.89 6.88
CA TRP A 76 6.56 -0.25 6.71
C TRP A 76 7.28 -0.57 8.02
N THR A 77 7.55 -1.84 8.22
CA THR A 77 8.26 -2.39 9.38
C THR A 77 9.53 -3.04 8.87
N VAL A 78 10.67 -2.66 9.45
CA VAL A 78 11.98 -3.22 9.10
C VAL A 78 12.45 -4.14 10.23
N ASN A 79 12.62 -5.42 9.92
CA ASN A 79 13.25 -6.40 10.78
C ASN A 79 14.68 -6.67 10.31
N ARG A 80 15.65 -6.30 11.14
CA ARG A 80 17.08 -6.36 10.83
C ARG A 80 17.67 -7.61 11.46
N HIS A 81 17.82 -8.68 10.70
CA HIS A 81 18.62 -9.82 11.13
C HIS A 81 20.08 -9.66 10.69
N ARG A 82 21.00 -10.40 11.32
CA ARG A 82 22.44 -10.29 11.07
C ARG A 82 22.84 -10.52 9.62
N MET A 83 22.14 -11.41 8.91
CA MET A 83 22.49 -11.82 7.54
C MET A 83 21.49 -11.34 6.50
N ARG A 84 20.22 -11.11 6.89
CA ARG A 84 19.13 -10.74 5.98
C ARG A 84 18.21 -9.74 6.64
N TRP A 85 17.67 -8.84 5.87
CA TRP A 85 16.64 -7.92 6.34
C TRP A 85 15.29 -8.36 5.79
N SER A 86 14.25 -8.18 6.60
CA SER A 86 12.86 -8.40 6.22
C SER A 86 12.10 -7.10 6.36
N ILE A 87 11.42 -6.67 5.30
CA ILE A 87 10.64 -5.43 5.28
C ILE A 87 9.21 -5.78 4.91
N SER A 88 8.29 -5.54 5.85
CA SER A 88 6.86 -5.71 5.64
C SER A 88 6.24 -4.34 5.44
N CYS A 89 5.53 -4.13 4.33
CA CYS A 89 4.92 -2.85 4.03
C CYS A 89 3.58 -3.01 3.32
N VAL A 90 2.80 -1.93 3.32
CA VAL A 90 1.52 -1.89 2.61
C VAL A 90 1.60 -0.82 1.53
N PHE A 91 1.40 -1.23 0.28
CA PHE A 91 1.26 -0.34 -0.86
C PHE A 91 -0.22 -0.08 -1.11
N GLU A 92 -0.60 1.18 -1.10
CA GLU A 92 -1.94 1.65 -1.43
C GLU A 92 -1.90 2.35 -2.78
N GLU A 93 -2.70 1.87 -3.73
CA GLU A 93 -2.86 2.53 -5.02
C GLU A 93 -3.46 3.92 -4.81
N VAL A 94 -2.94 4.92 -5.52
CA VAL A 94 -3.45 6.29 -5.50
C VAL A 94 -3.68 6.78 -6.92
N VAL A 95 -4.67 7.65 -7.07
CA VAL A 95 -4.89 8.40 -8.30
C VAL A 95 -3.87 9.54 -8.28
N ALA A 96 -2.92 9.52 -9.22
CA ALA A 96 -1.98 10.62 -9.44
C ALA A 96 -2.68 11.84 -10.05
#